data_AF-A0A964N5Y0-F1
#
_entry.id   AF-A0A964N5Y0-F1
#
_cell.length_a   1.000
_cell.length_b   1.000
_cell.length_c   1.000
_cell.angle_alpha   90.00
_cell.angle_beta   90.00
_cell.angle_gamma   90.00
#
_symmetry.space_group_name_H-M   'P 1'
#
loop_
_entity.id
_entity.type
_entity.pdbx_description
1 polymer ?
#
loop_
_entity_poly.entity_id
_entity_poly.type
_entity_poly.pdbx_seq_one_letter_code
_entity_poly.pdbx_strand_id
1 'polypeptide(L)'
;MARPRYPAASGALPAPLSPATRTVGQLVAETLHLYGRHFFVALPLGLVVALADQVSLGLDLSGRIAVLLVAAPIFSAAFAAAAALAVESRPSLRTWATAVGIGTVVFLPAAFLFPWFALAAIAVLALLGNAVPAVVIEHRSPLAALRRSLEVARADLLHALGGLATLVVMFGISRLAMGFLLRQQADNTLRVAIFLADTVLGPVLFLGGALLFIDLAARVGTTRAERLAARSAEHAAAK
;
A
#
# COMPACT_ATOMS: atom_id res chain seq x y z
N MET A 1 -20.18 -22.92 30.26
CA MET A 1 -18.78 -22.87 29.78
C MET A 1 -18.18 -21.54 30.19
N ALA A 2 -17.11 -21.54 30.99
CA ALA A 2 -16.41 -20.31 31.38
C ALA A 2 -15.65 -19.74 30.17
N ARG A 3 -15.85 -18.46 29.83
CA ARG A 3 -15.07 -17.80 28.78
C ARG A 3 -13.58 -17.79 29.18
N PRO A 4 -12.65 -18.21 28.32
CA PRO A 4 -11.23 -17.98 28.55
C PRO A 4 -11.00 -16.49 28.77
N ARG A 5 -10.58 -16.10 29.98
CA ARG A 5 -10.11 -14.75 30.26
C ARG A 5 -8.64 -14.72 29.84
N TYR A 6 -8.37 -14.18 28.66
CA TYR A 6 -7.01 -13.84 28.30
C TYR A 6 -6.51 -12.76 29.28
N PRO A 7 -5.27 -12.86 29.79
CA PRO A 7 -4.67 -11.78 30.54
C PRO A 7 -4.74 -10.52 29.69
N ALA A 8 -5.31 -9.44 30.22
CA ALA A 8 -5.17 -8.14 29.59
C ALA A 8 -3.67 -7.82 29.59
N ALA A 9 -3.04 -7.83 28.42
CA ALA A 9 -1.65 -7.43 28.28
C ALA A 9 -1.58 -5.93 28.57
N SER A 10 -1.23 -5.59 29.81
CA SER A 10 -1.11 -4.21 30.33
C SER A 10 0.31 -3.64 30.21
N GLY A 11 1.18 -4.29 29.42
CA GLY A 11 2.54 -3.84 29.15
C GLY A 11 2.68 -3.10 27.82
N ALA A 12 3.81 -2.42 27.62
CA ALA A 12 4.19 -1.91 26.30
C ALA A 12 4.18 -3.06 25.28
N LEU A 13 3.59 -2.84 24.12
CA LEU A 13 3.59 -3.83 23.04
C LEU A 13 5.05 -4.16 22.67
N PRO A 14 5.36 -5.44 22.37
CA PRO A 14 6.70 -5.80 21.93
C PRO A 14 7.06 -5.03 20.65
N ALA A 15 8.34 -4.66 20.54
CA ALA A 15 8.83 -3.94 19.36
C ALA A 15 8.51 -4.73 18.08
N PRO A 16 8.15 -4.04 16.97
CA PRO A 16 7.87 -4.71 15.72
C PRO A 16 9.12 -5.43 15.21
N LEU A 17 8.90 -6.54 14.47
CA LEU A 17 10.01 -7.23 13.81
C LEU A 17 10.70 -6.30 12.80
N SER A 18 11.98 -6.54 12.58
CA SER A 18 12.74 -5.80 11.58
C SER A 18 12.13 -5.99 10.18
N PRO A 19 12.29 -5.01 9.26
CA PRO A 19 11.72 -5.10 7.90
C PRO A 19 12.05 -6.41 7.16
N ALA A 20 13.27 -6.93 7.36
CA ALA A 20 13.71 -8.17 6.74
C ALA A 20 12.89 -9.39 7.21
N THR A 21 12.41 -9.42 8.44
CA THR A 21 11.72 -10.57 9.07
C THR A 21 10.22 -10.36 9.24
N ARG A 22 9.73 -9.15 8.95
CA ARG A 22 8.32 -8.75 9.11
C ARG A 22 7.37 -9.69 8.38
N THR A 23 6.26 -10.04 9.02
CA THR A 23 5.19 -10.81 8.36
C THR A 23 4.23 -9.90 7.61
N VAL A 24 3.41 -10.45 6.70
CA VAL A 24 2.36 -9.67 6.04
C VAL A 24 1.39 -9.05 7.06
N GLY A 25 1.04 -9.78 8.13
CA GLY A 25 0.21 -9.23 9.20
C GLY A 25 0.87 -8.06 9.94
N GLN A 26 2.17 -8.13 10.17
CA GLN A 26 2.91 -7.00 10.77
C GLN A 26 3.11 -5.85 9.79
N LEU A 27 3.26 -6.10 8.50
CA LEU A 27 3.25 -5.04 7.48
C LEU A 27 1.94 -4.25 7.57
N VAL A 28 0.80 -4.93 7.67
CA VAL A 28 -0.50 -4.29 7.88
C VAL A 28 -0.53 -3.51 9.19
N ALA A 29 -0.07 -4.10 10.30
CA ALA A 29 -0.04 -3.44 11.60
C ALA A 29 0.81 -2.15 11.57
N GLU A 30 2.01 -2.22 11.01
CA GLU A 30 2.91 -1.07 10.86
C GLU A 30 2.34 -0.02 9.90
N THR A 31 1.61 -0.44 8.87
CA THR A 31 0.89 0.48 7.98
C THR A 31 -0.16 1.26 8.74
N LEU A 32 -0.95 0.60 9.58
CA LEU A 32 -1.98 1.24 10.40
C LEU A 32 -1.35 2.13 11.48
N HIS A 33 -0.23 1.71 12.07
CA HIS A 33 0.52 2.51 13.02
C HIS A 33 1.07 3.80 12.38
N LEU A 34 1.70 3.67 11.20
CA LEU A 34 2.20 4.81 10.42
C LEU A 34 1.07 5.76 10.01
N TYR A 35 -0.05 5.19 9.56
CA TYR A 35 -1.23 5.96 9.20
C TYR A 35 -1.80 6.73 10.39
N GLY A 36 -1.97 6.07 11.55
CA GLY A 36 -2.45 6.72 12.77
C GLY A 36 -1.56 7.88 13.22
N ARG A 37 -0.24 7.72 13.12
CA ARG A 37 0.74 8.77 13.45
C ARG A 37 0.66 9.99 12.53
N HIS A 38 0.26 9.79 11.27
CA HIS A 38 0.18 10.84 10.25
C HIS A 38 -1.25 11.08 9.73
N PHE A 39 -2.27 10.77 10.53
CA PHE A 39 -3.66 10.63 10.06
C PHE A 39 -4.08 11.78 9.14
N PHE A 40 -4.00 13.02 9.62
CA PHE A 40 -4.42 14.20 8.86
C PHE A 40 -3.56 14.48 7.63
N VAL A 41 -2.25 14.20 7.69
CA VAL A 41 -1.32 14.41 6.59
C VAL A 41 -1.52 13.36 5.50
N ALA A 42 -1.95 12.16 5.87
CA ALA A 42 -2.18 11.05 4.96
C ALA A 42 -3.58 11.07 4.31
N LEU A 43 -4.58 11.74 4.91
CA LEU A 43 -5.94 11.83 4.36
C LEU A 43 -6.02 12.27 2.88
N PRO A 44 -5.26 13.27 2.40
CA PRO A 44 -5.26 13.65 0.99
C PRO A 44 -4.88 12.52 0.03
N LEU A 45 -4.12 11.51 0.49
CA LEU A 45 -3.79 10.33 -0.31
C LEU A 45 -5.06 9.52 -0.65
N GLY A 46 -6.00 9.42 0.30
CA GLY A 46 -7.27 8.72 0.11
C GLY A 46 -8.22 9.47 -0.82
N LEU A 47 -8.14 10.81 -0.86
CA LEU A 47 -8.97 11.63 -1.74
C LEU A 47 -8.75 11.27 -3.23
N VAL A 48 -7.53 10.88 -3.60
CA VAL A 48 -7.23 10.43 -4.97
C VAL A 48 -8.07 9.21 -5.35
N VAL A 49 -8.17 8.23 -4.44
CA VAL A 49 -9.00 7.03 -4.63
C VAL A 49 -10.47 7.42 -4.69
N ALA A 50 -10.92 8.23 -3.72
CA ALA A 50 -12.32 8.62 -3.61
C ALA A 50 -12.81 9.39 -4.85
N LEU A 51 -12.03 10.35 -5.36
CA LEU A 51 -12.39 11.10 -6.55
C LEU A 51 -12.40 10.23 -7.81
N ALA A 52 -11.38 9.38 -7.99
CA ALA A 52 -11.35 8.46 -9.13
C ALA A 52 -12.54 7.49 -9.11
N ASP A 53 -12.92 7.00 -7.93
CA ASP A 53 -14.09 6.15 -7.75
C ASP A 53 -15.40 6.88 -8.07
N GLN A 54 -15.59 8.10 -7.53
CA GLN A 54 -16.80 8.91 -7.80
C GLN A 54 -16.98 9.22 -9.28
N VAL A 55 -15.91 9.58 -9.98
CA VAL A 55 -15.95 9.84 -11.44
C VAL A 55 -16.23 8.55 -12.22
N SER A 56 -15.80 7.39 -11.70
CA SER A 56 -16.02 6.09 -12.32
C SER A 56 -17.46 5.57 -12.16
N LEU A 57 -18.27 6.15 -11.27
CA LEU A 57 -19.64 5.70 -11.00
C LEU A 57 -20.54 5.89 -12.23
N GLY A 58 -21.24 4.82 -12.61
CA GLY A 58 -22.13 4.83 -13.77
C GLY A 58 -21.43 4.69 -15.12
N LEU A 59 -20.09 4.68 -15.15
CA LEU A 59 -19.33 4.39 -16.36
C LEU A 59 -19.30 2.88 -16.64
N ASP A 60 -19.24 2.57 -17.93
CA ASP A 60 -18.94 1.25 -18.46
C ASP A 60 -17.46 0.89 -18.24
N LEU A 61 -17.05 -0.30 -18.69
CA LEU A 61 -15.67 -0.77 -18.51
C LEU A 61 -14.65 0.20 -19.15
N SER A 62 -14.93 0.69 -20.36
CA SER A 62 -14.03 1.57 -21.09
C SER A 62 -13.86 2.92 -20.39
N GLY A 63 -14.96 3.51 -19.90
CA GLY A 63 -14.94 4.75 -19.14
C GLY A 63 -14.14 4.63 -17.85
N ARG A 64 -14.28 3.52 -17.10
CA ARG A 64 -13.49 3.29 -15.87
C ARG A 64 -11.99 3.18 -16.15
N ILE A 65 -11.62 2.47 -17.22
CA ILE A 65 -10.21 2.38 -17.66
C ILE A 65 -9.70 3.78 -18.01
N ALA A 66 -10.48 4.57 -18.78
CA ALA A 66 -10.09 5.93 -19.16
C ALA A 66 -9.87 6.83 -17.93
N VAL A 67 -10.74 6.77 -16.92
CA VAL A 67 -10.58 7.51 -15.66
C VAL A 67 -9.27 7.14 -14.97
N LEU A 68 -8.96 5.84 -14.83
CA LEU A 68 -7.72 5.39 -14.18
C LEU A 68 -6.47 5.79 -14.96
N LEU A 69 -6.51 5.74 -16.29
CA LEU A 69 -5.39 6.18 -17.14
C LEU A 69 -5.14 7.68 -17.01
N VAL A 70 -6.19 8.50 -16.99
CA VAL A 70 -6.09 9.96 -16.80
C VAL A 70 -5.63 10.31 -15.38
N ALA A 71 -6.09 9.55 -14.37
CA ALA A 71 -5.72 9.76 -12.98
C ALA A 71 -4.33 9.20 -12.61
N ALA A 72 -3.70 8.41 -13.50
CA ALA A 72 -2.41 7.76 -13.26
C ALA A 72 -1.31 8.68 -12.67
N PRO A 73 -1.07 9.92 -13.17
CA PRO A 73 -0.08 10.82 -12.55
C PRO A 73 -0.45 11.25 -11.13
N ILE A 74 -1.75 11.36 -10.81
CA ILE A 74 -2.24 11.74 -9.48
C ILE A 74 -2.04 10.56 -8.51
N PHE A 75 -2.36 9.33 -8.93
CA PHE A 75 -2.05 8.12 -8.17
C PHE A 75 -0.55 7.97 -7.91
N SER A 76 0.26 8.24 -8.94
CA SER A 76 1.71 8.21 -8.81
C SER A 76 2.24 9.26 -7.85
N ALA A 77 1.67 10.46 -7.85
CA ALA A 77 2.03 11.52 -6.90
C ALA A 77 1.64 11.16 -5.47
N ALA A 78 0.45 10.59 -5.25
CA ALA A 78 0.04 10.09 -3.94
C ALA A 78 0.97 8.98 -3.44
N PHE A 79 1.39 8.07 -4.30
CA PHE A 79 2.32 7.02 -3.91
C PHE A 79 3.72 7.55 -3.59
N ALA A 80 4.20 8.55 -4.34
CA ALA A 80 5.46 9.23 -4.05
C ALA A 80 5.39 10.00 -2.71
N ALA A 81 4.27 10.67 -2.40
CA ALA A 81 4.03 11.29 -1.09
C ALA A 81 4.07 10.25 0.03
N ALA A 82 3.39 9.12 -0.14
CA ALA A 82 3.38 8.05 0.85
C ALA A 82 4.79 7.47 1.10
N ALA A 83 5.58 7.28 0.04
CA ALA A 83 6.97 6.86 0.15
C ALA A 83 7.83 7.89 0.91
N ALA A 84 7.62 9.18 0.66
CA ALA A 84 8.32 10.24 1.38
C ALA A 84 7.92 10.28 2.87
N LEU A 85 6.63 10.11 3.17
CA LEU A 85 6.11 10.05 4.55
C LEU A 85 6.63 8.83 5.31
N ALA A 86 6.76 7.67 4.65
CA ALA A 86 7.24 6.44 5.28
C ALA A 86 8.67 6.56 5.84
N VAL A 87 9.49 7.44 5.29
CA VAL A 87 10.87 7.71 5.74
C VAL A 87 11.07 9.15 6.24
N GLU A 88 9.98 9.90 6.43
CA GLU A 88 9.98 11.30 6.89
C GLU A 88 10.94 12.22 6.10
N SER A 89 11.05 11.98 4.78
CA SER A 89 11.94 12.73 3.89
C SER A 89 11.22 13.83 3.12
N ARG A 90 11.99 14.81 2.63
CA ARG A 90 11.51 15.87 1.73
C ARG A 90 12.22 15.73 0.38
N PRO A 91 11.60 15.06 -0.62
CA PRO A 91 12.25 14.82 -1.89
C PRO A 91 12.46 16.13 -2.67
N SER A 92 13.54 16.20 -3.44
CA SER A 92 13.76 17.30 -4.38
C SER A 92 12.68 17.33 -5.47
N LEU A 93 12.46 18.49 -6.11
CA LEU A 93 11.51 18.62 -7.22
C LEU A 93 11.82 17.64 -8.37
N ARG A 94 13.10 17.39 -8.65
CA ARG A 94 13.54 16.42 -9.65
C ARG A 94 13.15 15.00 -9.27
N THR A 95 13.35 14.62 -8.00
CA THR A 95 12.95 13.32 -7.47
C THR A 95 11.44 13.13 -7.59
N TRP A 96 10.68 14.16 -7.25
CA TRP A 96 9.22 14.20 -7.40
C TRP A 96 8.78 13.99 -8.85
N ALA A 97 9.28 14.81 -9.78
CA ALA A 97 8.95 14.68 -11.20
C ALA A 97 9.32 13.29 -11.76
N THR A 98 10.47 12.75 -11.33
CA THR A 98 10.93 11.42 -11.74
C THR A 98 10.02 10.32 -11.21
N ALA A 99 9.63 10.40 -9.93
CA ALA A 99 8.76 9.45 -9.27
C ALA A 99 7.36 9.45 -9.89
N VAL A 100 6.80 10.64 -10.14
CA VAL A 100 5.50 10.81 -10.82
C VAL A 100 5.57 10.26 -12.25
N GLY A 101 6.61 10.60 -13.00
CA GLY A 101 6.77 10.13 -14.38
C GLY A 101 6.88 8.60 -14.46
N ILE A 102 7.77 7.99 -13.68
CA ILE A 102 7.96 6.53 -13.73
C ILE A 102 6.75 5.77 -13.17
N GLY A 103 6.15 6.26 -12.08
CA GLY A 103 4.99 5.62 -11.49
C GLY A 103 3.76 5.72 -12.38
N THR A 104 3.59 6.81 -13.12
CA THR A 104 2.55 6.92 -14.17
C THR A 104 2.70 5.79 -15.18
N VAL A 105 3.89 5.63 -15.77
CA VAL A 105 4.17 4.60 -16.79
C VAL A 105 3.92 3.19 -16.23
N VAL A 106 4.39 2.92 -15.02
CA VAL A 106 4.21 1.63 -14.33
C VAL A 106 2.74 1.36 -14.00
N PHE A 107 1.97 2.40 -13.69
CA PHE A 107 0.56 2.27 -13.32
C PHE A 107 -0.34 2.02 -14.54
N LEU A 108 0.02 2.46 -15.75
CA LEU A 108 -0.81 2.25 -16.96
C LEU A 108 -1.27 0.80 -17.18
N PRO A 109 -0.38 -0.23 -17.17
CA PRO A 109 -0.82 -1.61 -17.31
C PRO A 109 -1.73 -2.05 -16.16
N ALA A 110 -1.48 -1.59 -14.93
CA ALA A 110 -2.33 -1.89 -13.79
C ALA A 110 -3.72 -1.22 -13.92
N ALA A 111 -3.76 0.04 -14.37
CA ALA A 111 -4.98 0.80 -14.62
C ALA A 111 -5.87 0.13 -15.68
N PHE A 112 -5.24 -0.40 -16.74
CA PHE A 112 -5.95 -1.17 -17.77
C PHE A 112 -6.52 -2.48 -17.23
N LEU A 113 -5.76 -3.21 -16.40
CA LEU A 113 -6.15 -4.52 -15.87
C LEU A 113 -7.15 -4.42 -14.72
N PHE A 114 -7.04 -3.42 -13.85
CA PHE A 114 -7.73 -3.39 -12.56
C PHE A 114 -9.25 -3.54 -12.64
N PRO A 115 -9.98 -2.86 -13.56
CA PRO A 115 -11.44 -2.93 -13.60
C PRO A 115 -12.02 -4.30 -13.94
N TRP A 116 -11.24 -5.22 -14.54
CA TRP A 116 -11.73 -6.53 -15.00
C TRP A 116 -10.85 -7.71 -14.58
N PHE A 117 -9.60 -7.47 -14.16
CA PHE A 117 -8.67 -8.49 -13.69
C PHE A 117 -7.73 -7.96 -12.59
N ALA A 118 -8.30 -7.66 -11.42
CA ALA A 118 -7.58 -7.08 -10.28
C ALA A 118 -6.33 -7.87 -9.84
N LEU A 119 -6.35 -9.22 -9.89
CA LEU A 119 -5.19 -10.03 -9.55
C LEU A 119 -4.00 -9.79 -10.48
N ALA A 120 -4.25 -9.63 -11.78
CA ALA A 120 -3.20 -9.31 -12.75
C ALA A 120 -2.63 -7.90 -12.50
N ALA A 121 -3.49 -6.93 -12.17
CA ALA A 121 -3.06 -5.58 -11.78
C ALA A 121 -2.18 -5.61 -10.52
N ILE A 122 -2.57 -6.38 -9.50
CA ILE A 122 -1.76 -6.59 -8.27
C ILE A 122 -0.40 -7.20 -8.63
N ALA A 123 -0.36 -8.20 -9.51
CA ALA A 123 0.90 -8.80 -9.93
C ALA A 123 1.83 -7.80 -10.63
N VAL A 124 1.29 -6.99 -11.53
CA VAL A 124 2.04 -5.90 -12.20
C VAL A 124 2.58 -4.90 -11.18
N LEU A 125 1.74 -4.44 -10.25
CA LEU A 125 2.14 -3.48 -9.22
C LEU A 125 3.14 -4.05 -8.21
N ALA A 126 3.01 -5.33 -7.83
CA ALA A 126 3.97 -5.98 -6.95
C ALA A 126 5.36 -6.10 -7.60
N LEU A 127 5.41 -6.30 -8.92
CA LEU A 127 6.67 -6.43 -9.68
C LEU A 127 7.29 -5.07 -10.03
N LEU A 128 6.48 -4.10 -10.47
CA LEU A 128 6.94 -2.85 -11.06
C LEU A 128 6.64 -1.62 -10.21
N GLY A 129 5.61 -1.66 -9.36
CA GLY A 129 5.17 -0.53 -8.54
C GLY A 129 6.25 -0.04 -7.58
N ASN A 130 7.14 -0.93 -7.13
CA ASN A 130 8.28 -0.60 -6.27
C ASN A 130 9.29 0.39 -6.91
N ALA A 131 9.16 0.71 -8.20
CA ALA A 131 9.98 1.73 -8.84
C ALA A 131 9.77 3.13 -8.23
N VAL A 132 8.54 3.50 -7.83
CA VAL A 132 8.25 4.81 -7.21
C VAL A 132 9.01 4.99 -5.90
N PRO A 133 8.88 4.10 -4.90
CA PRO A 133 9.65 4.21 -3.67
C PRO A 133 11.16 4.04 -3.89
N ALA A 134 11.61 3.27 -4.90
CA ALA A 134 13.04 3.25 -5.27
C ALA A 134 13.56 4.61 -5.76
N VAL A 135 12.76 5.40 -6.48
CA VAL A 135 13.13 6.79 -6.83
C VAL A 135 13.12 7.69 -5.60
N VAL A 136 12.09 7.60 -4.77
CA VAL A 136 11.89 8.51 -3.63
C VAL A 136 12.90 8.25 -2.51
N ILE A 137 13.05 7.00 -2.10
CA ILE A 137 13.82 6.58 -0.92
C ILE A 137 15.28 6.32 -1.28
N GLU A 138 15.55 5.65 -2.41
CA GLU A 138 16.93 5.32 -2.83
C GLU A 138 17.51 6.29 -3.87
N HIS A 139 16.78 7.35 -4.26
CA HIS A 139 17.21 8.37 -5.23
C HIS A 139 17.69 7.81 -6.57
N ARG A 140 17.08 6.71 -7.03
CA ARG A 140 17.45 6.04 -8.29
C ARG A 140 16.97 6.82 -9.51
N SER A 141 17.72 6.69 -10.61
CA SER A 141 17.27 7.11 -11.94
C SER A 141 16.14 6.19 -12.46
N PRO A 142 15.34 6.59 -13.47
CA PRO A 142 14.18 5.83 -13.91
C PRO A 142 14.46 4.36 -14.24
N LEU A 143 15.48 4.09 -15.07
CA LEU A 143 15.84 2.72 -15.45
C LEU A 143 16.40 1.92 -14.28
N ALA A 144 17.18 2.56 -13.40
CA ALA A 144 17.70 1.93 -12.19
C ALA A 144 16.56 1.59 -11.22
N ALA A 145 15.54 2.44 -11.12
CA ALA A 145 14.36 2.21 -10.29
C ALA A 145 13.52 1.02 -10.79
N LEU A 146 13.33 0.87 -12.10
CA LEU A 146 12.65 -0.31 -12.66
C LEU A 146 13.43 -1.61 -12.39
N ARG A 147 14.75 -1.59 -12.59
CA ARG A 147 15.60 -2.75 -12.27
C ARG A 147 15.53 -3.08 -10.79
N ARG A 148 15.60 -2.07 -9.93
CA ARG A 148 15.49 -2.20 -8.48
C ARG A 148 14.13 -2.77 -8.08
N SER A 149 13.04 -2.32 -8.72
CA SER A 149 11.69 -2.85 -8.48
C SER A 149 11.62 -4.37 -8.71
N LEU A 150 12.20 -4.83 -9.83
CA LEU A 150 12.25 -6.26 -10.14
C LEU A 150 13.16 -7.03 -9.18
N GLU A 151 14.29 -6.44 -8.78
CA GLU A 151 15.22 -7.03 -7.81
C GLU A 151 14.55 -7.25 -6.45
N VAL A 152 13.92 -6.21 -5.88
CA VAL A 152 13.27 -6.31 -4.56
C VAL A 152 12.07 -7.24 -4.60
N ALA A 153 11.28 -7.23 -5.69
CA ALA A 153 10.15 -8.14 -5.83
C ALA A 153 10.62 -9.61 -5.91
N ARG A 154 11.73 -9.89 -6.61
CA ARG A 154 12.29 -11.24 -6.73
C ARG A 154 12.92 -11.75 -5.43
N ALA A 155 13.37 -10.87 -4.54
CA ALA A 155 13.91 -11.27 -3.24
C ALA A 155 12.87 -12.02 -2.38
N ASP A 156 11.58 -11.70 -2.51
CA ASP A 156 10.49 -12.41 -1.86
C ASP A 156 9.16 -12.20 -2.60
N LEU A 157 8.94 -12.93 -3.70
CA LEU A 157 7.73 -12.79 -4.54
C LEU A 157 6.44 -13.04 -3.77
N LEU A 158 6.47 -13.98 -2.81
CA LEU A 158 5.30 -14.29 -1.97
C LEU A 158 4.98 -13.12 -1.04
N HIS A 159 6.00 -12.46 -0.47
CA HIS A 159 5.77 -11.29 0.35
C HIS A 159 5.33 -10.07 -0.48
N ALA A 160 5.91 -9.87 -1.67
CA ALA A 160 5.52 -8.80 -2.58
C ALA A 160 4.05 -8.92 -3.02
N LEU A 161 3.66 -10.10 -3.54
CA LEU A 161 2.28 -10.36 -3.98
C LEU A 161 1.33 -10.43 -2.79
N GLY A 162 1.68 -11.20 -1.75
CA GLY A 162 0.82 -11.44 -0.59
C GLY A 162 0.59 -10.18 0.24
N GLY A 163 1.62 -9.35 0.41
CA GLY A 163 1.53 -8.07 1.11
C GLY A 163 0.60 -7.10 0.39
N LEU A 164 0.82 -6.87 -0.90
CA LEU A 164 -0.02 -5.98 -1.69
C LEU A 164 -1.45 -6.51 -1.82
N ALA A 165 -1.64 -7.80 -2.07
CA ALA A 165 -2.97 -8.42 -2.14
C ALA A 165 -3.73 -8.27 -0.81
N THR A 166 -3.05 -8.46 0.32
CA THR A 166 -3.67 -8.30 1.65
C THR A 166 -4.12 -6.87 1.88
N LEU A 167 -3.30 -5.87 1.53
CA LEU A 167 -3.68 -4.45 1.64
C LEU A 167 -4.90 -4.13 0.78
N VAL A 168 -4.94 -4.61 -0.48
CA VAL A 168 -6.07 -4.40 -1.40
C VAL A 168 -7.33 -5.09 -0.90
N VAL A 169 -7.24 -6.33 -0.44
CA VAL A 169 -8.39 -7.08 0.11
C VAL A 169 -8.91 -6.43 1.38
N MET A 170 -8.03 -6.05 2.31
CA MET A 170 -8.40 -5.35 3.52
C MET A 170 -9.12 -4.03 3.19
N PHE A 171 -8.57 -3.23 2.28
CA PHE A 171 -9.22 -2.02 1.79
C PHE A 171 -10.60 -2.32 1.22
N GLY A 172 -10.73 -3.29 0.30
CA GLY A 172 -11.99 -3.63 -0.35
C GLY A 172 -13.06 -4.11 0.62
N ILE A 173 -12.70 -5.01 1.55
CA ILE A 173 -13.64 -5.54 2.56
C ILE A 173 -14.05 -4.43 3.53
N SER A 174 -13.10 -3.65 4.05
CA SER A 174 -13.40 -2.55 4.97
C SER A 174 -14.23 -1.45 4.31
N ARG A 175 -13.96 -1.16 3.03
CA ARG A 175 -14.74 -0.23 2.21
C ARG A 175 -16.18 -0.71 2.06
N LEU A 176 -16.38 -1.97 1.71
CA LEU A 176 -17.72 -2.56 1.61
C LEU A 176 -18.44 -2.51 2.96
N ALA A 177 -17.78 -2.92 4.04
CA ALA A 177 -18.34 -2.88 5.39
C ALA A 177 -18.77 -1.46 5.78
N MET A 178 -17.92 -0.44 5.57
CA MET A 178 -18.30 0.96 5.82
C MET A 178 -19.43 1.43 4.91
N GLY A 179 -19.42 1.08 3.63
CA GLY A 179 -20.53 1.37 2.71
C GLY A 179 -21.86 0.79 3.21
N PHE A 180 -21.85 -0.43 3.75
CA PHE A 180 -23.03 -1.07 4.33
C PHE A 180 -23.47 -0.45 5.67
N LEU A 181 -22.52 -0.07 6.53
CA LEU A 181 -22.80 0.48 7.86
C LEU A 181 -23.26 1.95 7.80
N LEU A 182 -22.76 2.72 6.84
CA LEU A 182 -23.04 4.15 6.69
C LEU A 182 -24.24 4.44 5.77
N ARG A 183 -24.66 3.50 4.92
CA ARG A 183 -25.83 3.71 4.05
C ARG A 183 -27.13 3.69 4.88
N GLN A 184 -27.92 4.75 4.77
CA GLN A 184 -29.36 4.71 5.02
C GLN A 184 -30.12 4.51 3.69
N GLN A 185 -31.45 4.35 3.71
CA GLN A 185 -32.30 3.93 2.57
C GLN A 185 -32.22 4.77 1.27
N ALA A 186 -31.40 5.83 1.20
CA ALA A 186 -31.26 6.70 0.03
C ALA A 186 -29.93 6.49 -0.72
N ASP A 187 -29.98 6.48 -2.06
CA ASP A 187 -28.81 6.26 -2.94
C ASP A 187 -27.70 7.31 -2.78
N ASN A 188 -28.05 8.57 -2.46
CA ASN A 188 -27.06 9.61 -2.18
C ASN A 188 -26.23 9.30 -0.93
N THR A 189 -26.82 8.64 0.07
CA THR A 189 -26.12 8.25 1.29
C THR A 189 -25.07 7.18 1.01
N LEU A 190 -25.34 6.27 0.06
CA LEU A 190 -24.37 5.25 -0.36
C LEU A 190 -23.15 5.88 -1.05
N ARG A 191 -23.35 6.87 -1.93
CA ARG A 191 -22.23 7.55 -2.60
C ARG A 191 -21.32 8.28 -1.62
N VAL A 192 -21.91 9.01 -0.67
CA VAL A 192 -21.16 9.71 0.38
C VAL A 192 -20.44 8.71 1.30
N ALA A 193 -21.10 7.61 1.68
CA ALA A 193 -20.49 6.56 2.48
C ALA A 193 -19.24 5.95 1.80
N ILE A 194 -19.35 5.63 0.51
CA ILE A 194 -18.23 5.10 -0.28
C ILE A 194 -17.12 6.15 -0.39
N PHE A 195 -17.46 7.40 -0.69
CA PHE A 195 -16.50 8.50 -0.75
C PHE A 195 -15.71 8.66 0.56
N LEU A 196 -16.41 8.64 1.70
CA LEU A 196 -15.77 8.73 3.03
C LEU A 196 -14.91 7.49 3.32
N ALA A 197 -15.41 6.29 2.98
CA ALA A 197 -14.65 5.06 3.15
C ALA A 197 -13.36 5.07 2.32
N ASP A 198 -13.41 5.49 1.06
CA ASP A 198 -12.25 5.60 0.18
C ASP A 198 -11.26 6.66 0.67
N THR A 199 -11.78 7.81 1.16
CA THR A 199 -10.94 8.88 1.70
C THR A 199 -10.19 8.45 2.97
N VAL A 200 -10.86 7.69 3.85
CA VAL A 200 -10.28 7.26 5.13
C VAL A 200 -9.42 6.01 4.98
N LEU A 201 -9.78 5.07 4.10
CA LEU A 201 -9.04 3.81 3.93
C LEU A 201 -7.98 3.86 2.83
N GLY A 202 -8.19 4.67 1.79
CA GLY A 202 -7.28 4.80 0.66
C GLY A 202 -5.81 5.05 1.05
N PRO A 203 -5.48 5.86 2.09
CA PRO A 203 -4.10 6.08 2.49
C PRO A 203 -3.34 4.80 2.85
N VAL A 204 -4.04 3.77 3.33
CA VAL A 204 -3.47 2.47 3.71
C VAL A 204 -2.84 1.76 2.52
N LEU A 205 -3.43 1.89 1.32
CA LEU A 205 -2.87 1.28 0.11
C LEU A 205 -1.51 1.87 -0.25
N PHE A 206 -1.39 3.21 -0.17
CA PHE A 206 -0.16 3.91 -0.52
C PHE A 206 0.93 3.76 0.55
N LEU A 207 0.57 3.96 1.82
CA LEU A 207 1.51 3.82 2.94
C LEU A 207 1.98 2.37 3.08
N GLY A 208 1.07 1.41 2.94
CA GLY A 208 1.40 -0.01 3.01
C GLY A 208 2.26 -0.45 1.83
N GLY A 209 2.01 0.06 0.62
CA GLY A 209 2.89 -0.15 -0.52
C GLY A 209 4.30 0.40 -0.31
N ALA A 210 4.43 1.55 0.35
CA ALA A 210 5.73 2.14 0.67
C ALA A 210 6.50 1.33 1.72
N LEU A 211 5.81 0.87 2.78
CA LEU A 211 6.41 -0.02 3.78
C LEU A 211 6.77 -1.40 3.19
N LEU A 212 5.95 -1.91 2.27
CA LEU A 212 6.25 -3.15 1.56
C LEU A 212 7.55 -3.04 0.77
N PHE A 213 7.81 -1.90 0.13
CA PHE A 213 9.11 -1.67 -0.51
C PHE A 213 10.27 -1.74 0.48
N ILE A 214 10.14 -1.14 1.67
CA ILE A 214 11.18 -1.16 2.70
C ILE A 214 11.45 -2.61 3.17
N ASP A 215 10.39 -3.39 3.37
CA ASP A 215 10.50 -4.81 3.73
C ASP A 215 11.19 -5.62 2.62
N LEU A 216 10.81 -5.43 1.36
CA LEU A 216 11.40 -6.12 0.22
C LEU A 216 12.86 -5.72 0.00
N ALA A 217 13.19 -4.43 0.13
CA ALA A 217 14.55 -3.93 0.03
C ALA A 217 15.48 -4.54 1.08
N ALA A 218 14.98 -4.71 2.32
CA ALA A 218 15.71 -5.35 3.41
C ALA A 218 15.89 -6.87 3.21
N ARG A 219 15.09 -7.51 2.36
CA ARG A 219 15.20 -8.95 2.05
C ARG A 219 16.20 -9.26 0.96
N VAL A 220 16.60 -8.28 0.15
CA VAL A 220 17.58 -8.47 -0.92
C VAL A 220 18.88 -9.00 -0.33
N GLY A 221 19.40 -10.08 -0.91
CA GLY A 221 20.64 -10.72 -0.44
C GLY A 221 20.48 -11.66 0.76
N THR A 222 19.25 -11.89 1.26
CA THR A 222 18.99 -12.83 2.35
C THR A 222 18.27 -14.09 1.88
N THR A 223 18.57 -15.22 2.50
CA THR A 223 17.84 -16.48 2.27
C THR A 223 16.63 -16.61 3.20
N ARG A 224 15.66 -17.45 2.84
CA ARG A 224 14.51 -17.74 3.71
C ARG A 224 14.95 -18.33 5.05
N ALA A 225 15.99 -19.16 5.06
CA ALA A 225 16.53 -19.78 6.28
C ALA A 225 17.13 -18.73 7.22
N GLU A 226 17.94 -17.80 6.70
CA GLU A 226 18.50 -16.68 7.47
C GLU A 226 17.41 -15.82 8.10
N ARG A 227 16.36 -15.49 7.34
CA ARG A 227 15.24 -14.69 7.85
C ARG A 227 14.48 -15.40 8.97
N LEU A 228 14.30 -16.72 8.87
CA LEU A 228 13.64 -17.51 9.91
C LEU A 228 14.51 -17.58 11.18
N ALA A 229 15.83 -17.75 11.02
CA ALA A 229 16.77 -17.73 12.14
C ALA A 229 16.77 -16.35 12.84
N ALA A 230 16.88 -15.26 12.08
CA ALA A 230 16.83 -13.90 12.61
C ALA A 230 15.53 -13.63 13.36
N ARG A 231 14.38 -14.03 12.80
CA ARG A 231 13.08 -13.89 13.46
C ARG A 231 12.99 -14.67 14.77
N SER A 232 13.57 -15.87 14.83
CA SER A 232 13.59 -16.67 16.04
C SER A 232 14.42 -16.01 17.15
N ALA A 233 15.55 -15.39 16.77
CA ALA A 233 16.39 -14.62 17.68
C ALA A 233 15.68 -13.35 18.19
N GLU A 234 14.98 -12.62 17.32
CA GLU A 234 14.18 -11.44 17.70
C GLU A 234 13.08 -11.81 18.70
N HIS A 235 12.38 -12.93 18.50
CA HIS A 235 11.39 -13.41 19.47
C HIS A 235 12.01 -13.87 20.80
N ALA A 236 13.24 -14.41 20.77
CA ALA A 236 13.95 -14.78 21.99
C ALA A 236 14.39 -13.54 22.78
N ALA A 237 14.82 -12.48 22.10
CA ALA A 237 15.23 -11.22 22.72
C ALA A 237 14.06 -10.38 23.27
N ALA A 238 12.84 -10.60 22.77
CA ALA A 238 11.63 -9.90 23.22
C ALA A 238 10.94 -10.54 24.44
N LYS A 239 11.48 -11.65 24.97
CA LYS A 239 11.00 -12.34 26.18
C LYS A 239 11.89 -12.02 27.36
#